data_AF-A0A151EAV6-F1
#
_entry.id   AF-A0A151EAV6-F1
#
_cell.length_a   1.000
_cell.length_b   1.000
_cell.length_c   1.000
_cell.angle_alpha   90.00
_cell.angle_beta   90.00
_cell.angle_gamma   90.00
#
_symmetry.space_group_name_H-M   'P 1'
#
loop_
_entity.id
_entity.type
_entity.pdbx_description
1 polymer ?
#
loop_
_entity_poly.entity_id
_entity_poly.type
_entity_poly.pdbx_seq_one_letter_code
_entity_poly.pdbx_strand_id
1 'polypeptide(L)'
;MAYVFGIGGVPIFEMLFVISLLLLAGLIFILLELRRLNSLIGKEKTDLKRFETDLQEFESDTGKKASAELDTYVKKALESGLSREQIEESLLKRGWAKDEIDEVINRISKS
;
A
#
# COMPACT_ATOMS: atom_id res chain seq x y z
N MET A 1 -17.99 -23.88 -63.93
CA MET A 1 -18.12 -23.55 -62.50
C MET A 1 -17.06 -24.35 -61.75
N ALA A 2 -16.00 -23.70 -61.29
CA ALA A 2 -14.94 -24.37 -60.52
C ALA A 2 -15.45 -24.59 -59.09
N TYR A 3 -15.78 -25.83 -58.74
CA TYR A 3 -16.00 -26.20 -57.35
C TYR A 3 -14.66 -26.07 -56.63
N VAL A 4 -14.59 -25.17 -55.66
CA VAL A 4 -13.45 -25.03 -54.76
C VAL A 4 -13.37 -26.34 -53.96
N PHE A 5 -12.49 -27.26 -54.38
CA PHE A 5 -12.31 -28.57 -53.76
C PHE A 5 -11.91 -28.39 -52.30
N GLY A 6 -12.76 -28.83 -51.37
CA GLY A 6 -12.38 -29.04 -49.98
C GLY A 6 -11.94 -30.48 -49.73
N ILE A 7 -11.36 -30.71 -48.55
CA ILE A 7 -10.85 -32.02 -48.14
C ILE A 7 -12.03 -32.93 -47.78
N GLY A 8 -12.12 -34.12 -48.38
CA GLY A 8 -13.14 -35.11 -48.02
C GLY A 8 -14.59 -34.77 -48.45
N GLY A 9 -14.77 -33.87 -49.43
CA GLY A 9 -16.10 -33.49 -49.93
C GLY A 9 -16.80 -32.38 -49.14
N VAL A 10 -16.17 -31.85 -48.09
CA VAL A 10 -16.69 -30.72 -47.31
C VAL A 10 -16.28 -29.40 -47.96
N PRO A 11 -17.19 -28.46 -48.26
CA PRO A 11 -16.85 -27.14 -48.78
C PRO A 11 -15.90 -26.36 -47.86
N ILE A 12 -14.91 -25.66 -48.44
CA ILE A 12 -13.94 -24.87 -47.67
C ILE A 12 -14.62 -23.84 -46.74
N PHE A 13 -15.73 -23.25 -47.17
CA PHE A 13 -16.49 -22.28 -46.37
C PHE A 13 -17.03 -22.86 -45.07
N GLU A 14 -17.46 -24.13 -45.05
CA GLU A 14 -17.96 -24.78 -43.84
C GLU A 14 -16.82 -24.99 -42.84
N MET A 15 -15.63 -25.39 -43.32
CA MET A 15 -14.45 -25.51 -42.46
C MET A 15 -14.02 -24.16 -41.87
N LEU A 16 -13.99 -23.10 -42.69
CA LEU A 16 -13.66 -21.75 -42.21
C LEU A 16 -14.69 -21.25 -41.20
N PHE A 17 -15.97 -21.54 -41.41
CA PHE A 17 -17.02 -21.19 -40.48
C PHE A 17 -16.84 -21.89 -39.12
N VAL A 18 -16.56 -23.19 -39.11
CA VAL A 18 -16.29 -23.94 -37.88
C VAL A 18 -15.06 -23.42 -37.16
N ILE A 19 -13.96 -23.16 -37.88
CA ILE A 19 -12.74 -22.58 -37.30
C ILE A 19 -13.05 -21.20 -36.69
N SER A 20 -13.81 -20.36 -37.40
CA SER A 20 -14.21 -19.04 -36.90
C SER A 20 -15.04 -19.14 -35.63
N LEU A 21 -15.96 -20.11 -35.53
CA LEU A 21 -16.75 -20.35 -34.32
C LEU A 21 -15.88 -20.80 -33.14
N LEU A 22 -14.92 -21.70 -33.37
CA LEU A 22 -13.98 -22.15 -32.35
C LEU A 22 -13.09 -21.02 -31.84
N LEU A 23 -12.60 -20.16 -32.74
CA LEU A 23 -11.81 -18.98 -32.38
C LEU A 23 -12.65 -17.97 -31.58
N LEU A 24 -13.91 -17.75 -31.97
CA LEU A 24 -14.81 -16.85 -31.25
C LEU A 24 -15.13 -17.38 -29.85
N ALA A 25 -15.38 -18.68 -29.72
CA ALA A 25 -15.59 -19.33 -28.42
C ALA A 25 -14.35 -19.20 -27.52
N GLY A 26 -13.15 -19.43 -28.08
CA GLY A 26 -11.88 -19.24 -27.37
C GLY A 26 -11.67 -17.80 -26.92
N LEU A 27 -11.97 -16.82 -27.78
CA LEU A 27 -11.88 -15.40 -27.43
C LEU A 27 -12.84 -15.03 -26.30
N ILE A 28 -14.09 -15.51 -26.36
CA ILE A 28 -15.08 -15.28 -25.29
C ILE A 28 -14.56 -15.86 -23.96
N PHE A 29 -14.00 -17.07 -23.97
CA PHE A 29 -13.43 -17.69 -22.78
C PHE A 29 -12.30 -16.83 -22.18
N ILE A 30 -11.36 -16.36 -23.01
CA ILE A 30 -10.27 -15.48 -22.58
C ILE A 30 -10.81 -14.18 -21.96
N LEU A 31 -11.81 -13.54 -22.59
CA LEU A 31 -12.42 -12.32 -22.09
C LEU A 31 -13.11 -12.52 -20.72
N LEU A 32 -13.73 -13.68 -20.51
CA LEU A 32 -14.35 -14.03 -19.23
C LEU A 32 -13.29 -14.19 -18.12
N GLU A 33 -12.17 -14.86 -18.41
CA GLU A 33 -11.08 -14.97 -17.45
C GLU A 33 -10.45 -13.62 -17.12
N LEU A 34 -10.18 -12.78 -18.12
CA LEU A 34 -9.65 -11.43 -17.90
C LEU A 34 -10.58 -10.59 -17.01
N ARG A 35 -11.90 -10.69 -17.20
CA ARG A 35 -12.88 -10.02 -16.34
C ARG A 35 -12.83 -10.53 -14.90
N ARG A 36 -12.64 -11.83 -14.71
CA ARG A 36 -12.50 -12.45 -13.38
C ARG A 36 -11.24 -11.94 -12.67
N LEU A 37 -10.10 -11.89 -13.38
CA LEU A 37 -8.86 -11.34 -12.83
C LEU A 37 -8.99 -9.87 -12.44
N ASN A 38 -9.61 -9.03 -13.29
CA ASN A 38 -9.79 -7.61 -12.99
C ASN A 38 -10.63 -7.38 -11.71
N SER A 39 -11.62 -8.24 -11.46
CA SER A 39 -12.41 -8.18 -10.23
C SER A 39 -11.60 -8.53 -8.98
N LEU A 40 -10.59 -9.40 -9.08
CA LEU A 40 -9.73 -9.75 -7.95
C LEU A 40 -8.77 -8.59 -7.62
N ILE A 41 -8.17 -7.99 -8.66
CA ILE A 41 -7.29 -6.81 -8.51
C ILE A 41 -8.03 -5.64 -7.86
N GLY A 42 -9.32 -5.44 -8.19
CA GLY A 42 -10.13 -4.39 -7.57
C GLY A 42 -10.33 -4.57 -6.06
N LYS A 43 -10.45 -5.82 -5.59
CA LYS A 43 -10.61 -6.12 -4.16
C LYS A 43 -9.32 -5.85 -3.39
N GLU A 44 -8.18 -6.31 -3.90
CA GLU A 44 -6.88 -6.09 -3.25
C GLU A 44 -6.52 -4.60 -3.10
N LYS A 45 -6.84 -3.77 -4.10
CA LYS A 45 -6.65 -2.31 -4.00
C LYS A 45 -7.47 -1.67 -2.90
N THR A 46 -8.64 -2.23 -2.58
CA THR A 46 -9.51 -1.71 -1.54
C THR A 46 -8.95 -2.05 -0.16
N ASP A 47 -8.44 -3.27 0.02
CA ASP A 47 -7.81 -3.68 1.27
C ASP A 47 -6.52 -2.91 1.53
N LEU A 48 -5.70 -2.69 0.50
CA LEU A 48 -4.46 -1.89 0.63
C LEU A 48 -4.74 -0.46 1.10
N LYS A 49 -5.76 0.20 0.54
CA LYS A 49 -6.15 1.55 0.95
C LYS A 49 -6.62 1.60 2.41
N ARG A 50 -7.30 0.56 2.87
CA ARG A 50 -7.72 0.45 4.26
C ARG A 50 -6.51 0.31 5.18
N PHE A 51 -5.55 -0.55 4.83
CA PHE A 51 -4.30 -0.67 5.58
C PHE A 51 -3.50 0.63 5.60
N GLU A 52 -3.41 1.35 4.49
CA GLU A 52 -2.72 2.65 4.43
C GLU A 52 -3.39 3.69 5.33
N THR A 53 -4.72 3.72 5.34
CA THR A 53 -5.50 4.60 6.24
C THR A 53 -5.26 4.25 7.70
N ASP A 54 -5.34 2.96 8.05
CA ASP A 54 -5.13 2.49 9.43
C ASP A 54 -3.68 2.79 9.88
N LEU A 55 -2.69 2.59 9.00
CA LEU A 55 -1.29 2.86 9.31
C LEU A 55 -1.03 4.35 9.53
N GLN A 56 -1.63 5.22 8.71
CA GLN A 56 -1.56 6.66 8.88
C GLN A 56 -2.21 7.11 10.21
N GLU A 57 -3.34 6.52 10.58
CA GLU A 57 -4.00 6.79 11.86
C GLU A 57 -3.09 6.38 13.03
N PHE A 58 -2.51 5.17 12.98
CA PHE A 58 -1.54 4.69 13.97
C PHE A 58 -0.32 5.60 14.09
N GLU A 59 0.29 6.02 12.99
CA GLU A 59 1.43 6.95 13.02
C GLU A 59 1.04 8.29 13.67
N SER A 60 -0.15 8.80 13.34
CA SER A 60 -0.63 10.07 13.88
C SER A 60 -0.93 10.01 15.39
N ASP A 61 -1.47 8.90 15.88
CA ASP A 61 -1.84 8.73 17.29
C ASP A 61 -0.64 8.37 18.16
N THR A 62 0.24 7.51 17.66
CA THR A 62 1.45 7.09 18.38
C THR A 62 2.44 8.25 18.47
N GLY A 63 2.64 9.00 17.37
CA GLY A 63 3.52 10.17 17.36
C GLY A 63 3.02 11.31 18.25
N LYS A 64 1.70 11.55 18.30
CA LYS A 64 1.12 12.58 19.19
C LYS A 64 1.24 12.23 20.67
N LYS A 65 0.98 10.98 21.06
CA LYS A 65 1.12 10.57 22.47
C LYS A 65 2.58 10.57 22.91
N ALA A 66 3.47 10.05 22.05
CA ALA A 66 4.91 10.05 22.26
C ALA A 66 5.44 11.48 22.50
N SER A 67 5.08 12.44 21.63
CA SER A 67 5.54 13.83 21.79
C SER A 67 5.04 14.50 23.07
N ALA A 68 3.78 14.27 23.48
CA ALA A 68 3.24 14.86 24.70
C ALA A 68 3.89 14.32 26.00
N GLU A 69 4.19 13.03 26.03
CA GLU A 69 4.92 12.41 27.15
C GLU A 69 6.37 12.89 27.22
N LEU A 70 7.02 13.01 26.05
CA LEU A 70 8.37 13.53 25.91
C LEU A 70 8.46 14.97 26.41
N ASP A 71 7.53 15.83 25.99
CA ASP A 71 7.42 17.22 26.46
C ASP A 71 7.29 17.32 27.98
N THR A 72 6.40 16.49 28.55
CA THR A 72 6.17 16.47 29.99
C THR A 72 7.41 16.02 30.76
N TYR A 73 8.14 15.03 30.23
CA TYR A 73 9.37 14.54 30.84
C TYR A 73 10.49 15.59 30.78
N VAL A 74 10.75 16.15 29.60
CA VAL A 74 11.81 17.16 29.40
C VAL A 74 11.55 18.38 30.28
N LYS A 75 10.31 18.86 30.34
CA LYS A 75 9.93 19.98 31.20
C LYS A 75 10.22 19.70 32.67
N LYS A 76 9.78 18.54 33.20
CA LYS A 76 10.05 18.16 34.60
C LYS A 76 11.53 17.99 34.89
N ALA A 77 12.29 17.45 33.94
CA ALA A 77 13.72 17.25 34.09
C ALA A 77 14.47 18.59 34.15
N LEU A 78 14.11 19.55 33.30
CA LEU A 78 14.64 20.91 33.33
C LEU A 78 14.28 21.64 34.64
N GLU A 79 13.01 21.54 35.08
CA GLU A 79 12.56 22.09 36.37
C GLU A 79 13.30 21.47 37.57
N SER A 80 13.77 20.23 37.44
CA SER A 80 14.57 19.53 38.46
C SER A 80 16.07 19.89 38.41
N GLY A 81 16.50 20.73 37.46
CA GLY A 81 17.88 21.17 37.32
C GLY A 81 18.82 20.20 36.59
N LEU A 82 18.30 19.22 35.87
CA LEU A 82 19.12 18.34 35.02
C LEU A 82 19.69 19.12 33.83
N SER A 83 20.94 18.84 33.46
CA SER A 83 21.55 19.44 32.28
C SER A 83 21.00 18.83 30.99
N ARG A 84 21.09 19.57 29.88
CA ARG A 84 20.65 19.10 28.56
C ARG A 84 21.26 17.75 28.20
N GLU A 85 22.55 17.59 28.45
CA GLU A 85 23.32 16.39 28.14
C GLU A 85 22.81 15.18 28.93
N GLN A 86 22.45 15.37 30.21
CA GLN A 86 21.90 14.31 31.06
C GLN A 86 20.50 13.86 30.60
N ILE A 87 19.68 14.81 30.17
CA ILE A 87 18.34 14.55 29.62
C ILE A 87 18.46 13.79 28.30
N GLU A 88 19.33 14.26 27.40
CA GLU A 88 19.59 13.63 26.11
C GLU A 88 20.11 12.19 26.29
N GLU A 89 21.10 11.97 27.14
CA GLU A 89 21.63 10.63 27.43
C GLU A 89 20.53 9.70 27.97
N SER A 90 19.67 10.19 28.85
CA SER A 90 18.58 9.41 29.45
C SER A 90 17.51 9.02 28.43
N LEU A 91 17.21 9.89 27.47
CA LEU A 91 16.22 9.66 26.42
C LEU A 91 16.78 8.79 25.29
N LEU A 92 18.05 8.98 24.90
CA LEU A 92 18.74 8.10 23.96
C LEU A 92 18.83 6.67 24.48
N LYS A 93 19.11 6.48 25.78
CA LYS A 93 19.09 5.15 26.43
C LYS A 93 17.72 4.47 26.38
N ARG A 94 16.64 5.24 26.25
CA ARG A 94 15.26 4.75 26.11
C ARG A 94 14.83 4.57 24.65
N GLY A 95 15.71 4.84 23.70
CA GLY A 95 15.49 4.62 22.27
C GLY A 95 14.83 5.78 21.52
N TRP A 96 14.77 6.98 22.11
CA TRP A 96 14.27 8.17 21.41
C TRP A 96 15.27 8.67 20.37
N ALA A 97 14.76 9.21 19.27
CA ALA A 97 15.62 9.79 18.24
C ALA A 97 16.20 11.12 18.71
N LYS A 98 17.48 11.37 18.42
CA LYS A 98 18.17 12.61 18.81
C LYS A 98 17.45 13.86 18.28
N ASP A 99 17.00 13.81 17.03
CA ASP A 99 16.32 14.93 16.38
C ASP A 99 15.03 15.34 17.11
N GLU A 100 14.24 14.36 17.58
CA GLU A 100 13.01 14.59 18.35
C GLU A 100 13.31 15.23 19.71
N ILE A 101 14.35 14.74 20.39
CA ILE A 101 14.80 15.29 21.68
C ILE A 101 15.25 16.74 21.51
N ASP A 102 16.07 17.02 20.51
CA ASP A 102 16.58 18.36 20.23
C ASP A 102 15.46 19.33 19.85
N GLU A 103 14.46 18.89 19.08
CA GLU A 103 13.29 19.70 18.75
C GLU A 103 12.51 20.10 20.02
N VAL A 104 12.23 19.14 20.90
CA VAL A 104 11.48 19.36 22.15
C VAL A 104 12.24 20.31 23.08
N ILE A 105 13.54 20.08 23.28
CA ILE A 105 14.38 20.93 24.14
C ILE A 105 14.44 22.36 23.58
N ASN A 106 14.59 22.52 22.27
CA ASN A 106 14.61 23.85 21.63
C ASN A 106 13.26 24.56 21.70
N ARG A 107 12.15 23.81 21.64
CA ARG A 107 10.79 24.35 21.79
C ARG A 107 10.53 24.85 23.20
N ILE A 108 10.91 24.06 24.21
CA ILE A 108 10.71 24.40 25.63
C ILE A 108 11.63 25.53 26.07
N SER A 109 12.90 25.54 25.65
CA SER A 109 13.86 26.59 26.03
C SER A 109 13.60 27.96 25.41
N LYS A 110 12.79 28.03 24.34
CA LYS A 110 12.35 29.29 23.71
C LYS A 110 11.00 29.80 24.25
N SER A 111 10.31 29.00 25.05
CA SER A 111 9.03 29.36 25.69
C SER A 111 9.25 30.07 27.02
#